data_AF-A0A0B6EVD2-F1
#
_entry.id   AF-A0A0B6EVD2-F1
#
_cell.length_a   1.000
_cell.length_b   1.000
_cell.length_c   1.000
_cell.angle_alpha   90.00
_cell.angle_beta   90.00
_cell.angle_gamma   90.00
#
_symmetry.space_group_name_H-M   'P 1'
#
loop_
_entity.id
_entity.type
_entity.pdbx_description
1 polymer ?
#
loop_
_entity_poly.entity_id
_entity_poly.type
_entity_poly.pdbx_seq_one_letter_code
_entity_poly.pdbx_strand_id
1 'polypeptide(L)' 'MDGTLIDTEPLWGKATFELGELLGRPLTPEVRAKTIGGSFPNTLSVVAEWAGYELKDGDLERYRTWMFDSRY' A
#
# COMPACT_ATOMS: atom_id res chain seq x y z
N MET A 1 19.24 -6.71 -2.46
CA MET A 1 18.49 -7.59 -3.37
C MET A 1 18.07 -8.79 -2.55
N ASP A 2 16.91 -8.71 -1.91
CA ASP A 2 16.31 -9.78 -1.10
C ASP A 2 15.06 -10.24 -1.84
N GLY A 3 15.15 -11.44 -2.40
CA GLY A 3 14.20 -12.01 -3.34
C GLY A 3 13.18 -12.91 -2.67
N THR A 4 12.18 -12.33 -2.00
CA THR A 4 10.91 -13.01 -1.78
C THR A 4 9.90 -12.53 -2.81
N LEU A 5 10.16 -12.91 -4.05
CA LEU A 5 9.19 -12.86 -5.13
C LEU A 5 8.15 -13.98 -4.89
N ILE A 6 6.89 -13.56 -4.74
CA ILE A 6 5.69 -14.22 -5.26
C ILE A 6 5.08 -15.36 -4.44
N ASP A 7 4.15 -14.96 -3.57
CA ASP A 7 2.77 -15.51 -3.57
C ASP A 7 1.74 -14.43 -3.15
N THR A 8 2.21 -13.26 -2.70
CA THR A 8 1.38 -12.15 -2.22
C THR A 8 1.01 -11.11 -3.29
N GLU A 9 1.45 -11.22 -4.54
CA GLU A 9 1.08 -10.27 -5.62
C GLU A 9 -0.43 -10.02 -5.75
N PRO A 10 -1.32 -11.03 -5.73
CA PRO A 10 -2.77 -10.77 -5.76
C PRO A 10 -3.27 -10.09 -4.48
N LEU A 11 -2.75 -10.48 -3.31
CA LEU A 11 -3.14 -9.89 -2.03
C LEU A 11 -2.68 -8.44 -1.91
N TRP A 12 -1.47 -8.14 -2.38
CA TRP A 12 -0.91 -6.81 -2.35
C TRP A 12 -1.60 -5.88 -3.34
N GLY A 13 -1.98 -6.41 -4.51
CA GLY A 13 -2.81 -5.70 -5.47
C GLY A 13 -4.12 -5.22 -4.86
N LYS A 14 -4.85 -6.13 -4.19
CA LYS A 14 -6.13 -5.81 -3.55
C LYS A 14 -5.95 -4.86 -2.35
N ALA A 15 -5.01 -5.18 -1.46
CA ALA A 15 -4.72 -4.37 -0.27
C ALA A 15 -4.29 -2.94 -0.62
N THR A 16 -3.63 -2.75 -1.77
CA THR A 16 -3.25 -1.40 -2.25
C THR A 16 -4.48 -0.60 -2.66
N PHE A 17 -5.44 -1.21 -3.36
CA PHE A 17 -6.72 -0.53 -3.66
C PHE A 17 -7.48 -0.19 -2.37
N GLU A 18 -7.59 -1.15 -1.45
CA GLU A 18 -8.24 -0.98 -0.15
C GLU A 18 -7.55 0.12 0.68
N LEU A 19 -6.21 0.24 0.62
CA LEU A 19 -5.46 1.31 1.27
C LEU A 19 -5.86 2.68 0.72
N GLY A 20 -6.04 2.83 -0.59
CA GLY A 20 -6.52 4.09 -1.16
C GLY A 20 -7.89 4.47 -0.64
N GLU A 21 -8.83 3.53 -0.61
CA GLU A 21 -10.16 3.74 -0.03
C GLU A 21 -10.08 4.13 1.44
N LEU A 22 -9.20 3.48 2.19
CA LEU A 22 -8.99 3.74 3.62
C LEU A 22 -8.39 5.14 3.88
N LEU A 23 -7.51 5.61 3.01
CA LEU A 23 -6.98 6.99 3.05
C LEU A 23 -7.96 8.04 2.48
N GLY A 24 -9.12 7.62 1.97
CA GLY A 24 -10.20 8.50 1.52
C GLY A 24 -10.22 8.76 0.01
N ARG A 25 -9.37 8.10 -0.79
CA ARG A 25 -9.39 8.21 -2.24
C ARG A 25 -9.06 6.88 -2.94
N PRO A 26 -10.01 6.27 -3.67
CA PRO A 26 -9.75 5.03 -4.39
C PRO A 26 -8.62 5.19 -5.40
N LEU A 27 -7.79 4.16 -5.51
CA LEU A 27 -6.69 4.12 -6.46
C LEU A 27 -7.16 3.87 -7.88
N THR A 28 -6.53 4.54 -8.83
CA THR A 28 -6.63 4.19 -10.25
C THR A 28 -5.63 3.10 -10.60
N PRO A 29 -5.88 2.31 -11.67
CA PRO A 29 -4.91 1.33 -12.15
C PRO A 29 -3.54 1.94 -12.49
N GLU A 30 -3.50 3.19 -12.92
CA GLU A 30 -2.26 3.93 -13.20
C GLU A 30 -1.45 4.21 -11.94
N VAL A 31 -2.10 4.63 -10.85
CA VAL A 31 -1.41 4.86 -9.57
C VAL A 31 -0.96 3.54 -8.97
N ARG A 32 -1.80 2.49 -9.05
CA ARG A 32 -1.39 1.14 -8.66
C ARG A 32 -0.15 0.68 -9.42
N ALA A 33 -0.09 0.90 -10.73
CA ALA A 33 1.07 0.49 -11.53
C ALA A 33 2.39 1.10 -11.01
N LYS A 34 2.35 2.33 -10.47
CA LYS A 34 3.52 2.99 -9.85
C LYS A 34 3.98 2.34 -8.54
N THR A 35 3.12 1.56 -7.89
CA THR A 35 3.40 0.85 -6.65
C THR A 35 3.88 -0.59 -6.87
N ILE A 36 3.78 -1.11 -8.11
CA ILE A 36 4.22 -2.47 -8.45
C ILE A 36 5.74 -2.58 -8.36
N GLY A 37 6.24 -3.58 -7.65
CA GLY A 37 7.67 -3.82 -7.47
C GLY A 37 8.36 -2.87 -6.49
N GLY A 38 7.63 -1.91 -5.91
CA GLY A 38 8.13 -1.04 -4.85
C GLY A 38 7.99 -1.67 -3.46
N SER A 39 8.69 -1.15 -2.45
CA SER A 39 8.48 -1.58 -1.06
C SER A 39 7.21 -0.94 -0.46
N PHE A 40 6.63 -1.56 0.58
CA PHE A 40 5.49 -1.01 1.32
C PHE A 40 5.58 0.49 1.66
N PRO A 41 6.69 1.02 2.24
CA PRO A 41 6.81 2.45 2.52
C PRO A 41 6.68 3.33 1.26
N ASN A 42 7.21 2.89 0.12
CA ASN A 42 7.07 3.60 -1.15
C ASN A 42 5.60 3.57 -1.61
N THR A 43 4.96 2.41 -1.54
CA THR A 43 3.54 2.25 -1.86
C THR A 43 2.67 3.17 -1.00
N LEU A 44 2.84 3.14 0.33
CA LEU A 44 2.08 4.00 1.23
C LEU A 44 2.28 5.49 0.92
N SER A 45 3.52 5.91 0.64
CA SER A 45 3.81 7.29 0.28
C SER A 45 3.10 7.72 -1.02
N VAL A 46 3.14 6.88 -2.06
CA VAL A 46 2.47 7.15 -3.35
C VAL A 46 0.95 7.22 -3.18
N VAL A 47 0.37 6.31 -2.39
CA VAL A 47 -1.08 6.25 -2.16
C VAL A 47 -1.53 7.43 -1.28
N ALA A 48 -0.76 7.79 -0.25
CA ALA A 48 -1.04 8.93 0.61
C ALA A 48 -0.96 10.25 -0.16
N GLU A 49 0.08 10.44 -0.96
CA GLU A 49 0.21 11.62 -1.83
C GLU A 49 -0.96 11.72 -2.82
N TRP A 50 -1.36 10.61 -3.43
CA TRP A 50 -2.52 10.55 -4.32
C TRP A 50 -3.83 10.92 -3.59
N ALA A 51 -4.02 10.41 -2.38
CA ALA A 51 -5.19 10.68 -1.57
C ALA A 51 -5.19 12.10 -0.96
N GLY A 52 -4.07 12.82 -1.02
CA GLY A 52 -3.90 14.07 -0.26
C GLY A 52 -3.85 13.84 1.25
N TYR A 53 -3.45 12.63 1.66
CA TYR A 53 -3.30 12.25 3.06
C TYR A 53 -1.88 12.57 3.53
N GLU A 54 -1.77 13.34 4.61
CA GLU A 54 -0.48 13.64 5.24
C GLU A 54 -0.11 12.52 6.22
N LEU A 55 0.93 11.75 5.87
CA LEU A 55 1.44 10.67 6.72
C LEU A 55 2.06 11.24 8.01
N LYS A 56 1.63 10.72 9.15
CA LYS A 56 2.14 11.06 10.47
C LYS A 56 3.09 9.99 11.00
N ASP A 57 3.82 10.34 12.04
CA ASP A 57 4.63 9.37 12.78
C ASP A 57 3.74 8.22 13.29
N GLY A 58 4.16 6.98 13.05
CA GLY A 58 3.39 5.78 13.37
C GLY A 58 2.41 5.31 12.29
N ASP A 59 2.08 6.11 11.26
CA ASP A 59 1.17 5.67 10.19
C ASP A 59 1.79 4.55 9.35
N LEU A 60 3.10 4.63 9.11
CA LEU A 60 3.82 3.59 8.37
C LEU A 60 3.65 2.23 9.05
N GLU A 61 3.86 2.16 10.36
CA GLU A 61 3.71 0.91 11.11
C GLU A 61 2.25 0.50 11.24
N ARG A 62 1.34 1.46 11.47
CA ARG A 62 -0.11 1.21 11.55
C ARG A 62 -0.64 0.55 10.27
N TYR A 63 -0.36 1.14 9.11
CA TYR A 63 -0.83 0.62 7.82
C TYR A 63 -0.06 -0.61 7.39
N ARG A 64 1.21 -0.73 7.77
CA ARG A 64 2.00 -1.96 7.59
C ARG A 64 1.33 -3.10 8.34
N THR A 65 1.08 -2.92 9.63
CA THR A 65 0.36 -3.90 10.45
C THR A 65 -0.98 -4.20 9.82
N TRP A 66 -1.83 -3.22 9.53
CA TRP A 66 -3.12 -3.46 8.88
C TRP A 66 -3.02 -4.29 7.57
N MET A 67 -2.02 -4.01 6.73
CA MET A 67 -1.82 -4.70 5.44
C MET A 67 -1.35 -6.14 5.61
N PHE A 68 -0.55 -6.44 6.65
CA PHE A 68 0.01 -7.78 6.89
C PHE A 68 -0.75 -8.59 7.96
N ASP A 69 -1.52 -7.93 8.82
CA ASP A 69 -2.29 -8.49 9.95
C ASP A 69 -3.73 -8.86 9.54
N SER A 70 -4.28 -8.23 8.49
CA SER A 70 -5.68 -8.45 8.06
C SER A 70 -6.04 -9.88 7.63
N ARG A 71 -5.11 -10.84 7.68
CA ARG A 71 -5.39 -12.28 7.59
C ARG A 71 -4.35 -13.11 8.36
N TYR A 72 -4.50 -13.25 9.68
CA TYR A 72 -4.46 -14.53 10.40
C TYR A 72 -4.89 -14.36 11.86
#